data_AF-A0A564Q145-F1
#
_entry.id   AF-A0A564Q145-F1
#
_cell.length_a   1.000
_cell.length_b   1.000
_cell.length_c   1.000
_cell.angle_alpha   90.00
_cell.angle_beta   90.00
_cell.angle_gamma   90.00
#
_symmetry.space_group_name_H-M   'P 1'
#
loop_
_entity.id
_entity.type
_entity.pdbx_description
1 polymer ?
#
loop_
_entity_poly.entity_id
_entity_poly.type
_entity_poly.pdbx_seq_one_letter_code
_entity_poly.pdbx_strand_id
1 'polypeptide(L)'
;MNSDIPTCQNGHKKATGYPDIIFWYKDNPYYLECKTYNIKNIETTQRSFYFSPSDEFKVIYDALHFIISLEIYVAGEKGNKHIYKCKHYKILSIESLSLDVKYEFNSDNKRMYSGKDGTIVLAEGEIK
;
A
#
# COMPACT_ATOMS: atom_id res chain seq x y z
N MET A 1 11.24 -6.20 -22.01
CA MET A 1 10.77 -6.13 -20.60
C MET A 1 9.40 -5.51 -20.66
N ASN A 2 8.38 -6.21 -20.17
CA ASN A 2 6.97 -5.81 -20.26
C ASN A 2 6.42 -5.60 -18.84
N SER A 3 5.70 -4.50 -18.60
CA SER A 3 5.15 -4.15 -17.28
C SER A 3 3.65 -3.92 -17.34
N ASP A 4 2.94 -4.26 -16.26
CA ASP A 4 1.50 -4.07 -16.13
C ASP A 4 1.09 -3.87 -14.66
N ILE A 5 -0.17 -3.49 -14.44
CA ILE A 5 -0.81 -3.52 -13.12
C ILE A 5 -1.07 -5.00 -12.76
N PRO A 6 -0.66 -5.47 -11.57
CA PRO A 6 -0.91 -6.84 -11.16
C PRO A 6 -2.40 -7.19 -11.17
N THR A 7 -2.71 -8.37 -11.68
CA THR A 7 -4.04 -8.97 -11.61
C THR A 7 -4.21 -9.75 -10.32
N CYS A 8 -5.44 -9.76 -9.81
CA CYS A 8 -5.83 -10.67 -8.73
C CYS A 8 -5.99 -12.10 -9.27
N GLN A 9 -6.17 -13.08 -8.38
CA GLN A 9 -6.41 -14.49 -8.75
C GLN A 9 -7.56 -14.66 -9.76
N ASN A 10 -8.59 -13.81 -9.69
CA ASN A 10 -9.75 -13.83 -10.59
C ASN A 10 -9.53 -13.07 -11.92
N GLY A 11 -8.30 -12.61 -12.20
CA GLY A 11 -7.95 -11.86 -13.42
C GLY A 11 -8.28 -10.37 -13.39
N HIS A 12 -8.96 -9.87 -12.35
CA HIS A 12 -9.28 -8.45 -12.20
C HIS A 12 -8.04 -7.62 -11.82
N LYS A 13 -7.87 -6.46 -12.45
CA LYS A 13 -6.84 -5.48 -12.09
C LYS A 13 -7.35 -4.55 -10.98
N LYS A 14 -6.48 -4.22 -10.02
CA LYS A 14 -6.76 -3.23 -8.98
C LYS A 14 -5.71 -2.13 -8.99
N ALA A 15 -6.15 -0.87 -9.00
CA ALA A 15 -5.26 0.27 -8.94
C ALA A 15 -4.63 0.48 -7.54
N THR A 16 -5.28 -0.03 -6.49
CA THR A 16 -4.85 0.17 -5.09
C THR A 16 -4.36 -1.13 -4.46
N GLY A 17 -3.54 -1.00 -3.43
CA GLY A 17 -2.97 -2.13 -2.70
C GLY A 17 -1.68 -2.66 -3.32
N TYR A 18 -0.92 -3.38 -2.50
CA TYR A 18 0.38 -3.93 -2.86
C TYR A 18 0.26 -5.16 -3.79
N PRO A 19 1.13 -5.32 -4.82
CA PRO A 19 2.11 -4.35 -5.32
C PRO A 19 1.53 -3.44 -6.41
N ASP A 20 2.24 -2.35 -6.72
CA ASP A 20 1.86 -1.40 -7.78
C ASP A 20 2.03 -1.97 -9.20
N ILE A 21 3.15 -2.65 -9.47
CA ILE A 21 3.56 -3.09 -10.81
C ILE A 21 4.01 -4.55 -10.78
N ILE A 22 3.67 -5.31 -11.83
CA ILE A 22 4.34 -6.57 -12.20
C ILE A 22 5.08 -6.35 -13.52
N PHE A 23 6.30 -6.87 -13.62
CA PHE A 23 7.04 -6.86 -14.88
C PHE A 23 7.72 -8.20 -15.15
N TRP A 24 7.96 -8.46 -16.45
CA TRP A 24 8.56 -9.70 -16.93
C TRP A 24 9.93 -9.43 -17.56
N TYR A 25 10.91 -10.20 -17.14
CA TYR A 25 12.26 -10.20 -17.69
C TYR A 25 12.77 -11.63 -17.85
N LYS A 26 13.12 -12.03 -19.09
CA LYS A 26 13.54 -13.39 -19.44
C LYS A 26 12.57 -14.45 -18.88
N ASP A 27 11.27 -14.26 -19.15
CA ASP A 27 10.17 -15.13 -18.71
C ASP A 27 10.00 -15.31 -17.19
N ASN A 28 10.72 -14.50 -16.39
CA ASN A 28 10.56 -14.47 -14.93
C ASN A 28 9.72 -13.26 -14.52
N PRO A 29 8.71 -13.44 -13.63
CA PRO A 29 7.94 -12.35 -13.06
C PRO A 29 8.69 -11.66 -11.92
N TYR A 30 8.44 -10.36 -11.78
CA TYR A 30 8.97 -9.52 -10.70
C TYR A 30 7.90 -8.53 -10.28
N TYR A 31 7.81 -8.27 -8.98
CA TYR A 31 6.92 -7.26 -8.43
C TYR A 31 7.70 -5.99 -8.06
N LEU A 32 7.11 -4.83 -8.34
CA LEU A 32 7.68 -3.53 -8.02
C LEU A 32 6.64 -2.65 -7.34
N GLU A 33 7.02 -2.12 -6.18
CA GLU A 33 6.26 -1.12 -5.42
C GLU A 33 6.94 0.24 -5.53
N CYS A 34 6.17 1.30 -5.76
CA CYS A 34 6.68 2.67 -5.82
C CYS A 34 6.42 3.40 -4.50
N LYS A 35 7.45 4.01 -3.94
CA LYS A 35 7.37 4.85 -2.75
C LYS A 35 8.04 6.19 -2.97
N THR A 36 7.49 7.22 -2.35
CA THR A 36 8.17 8.50 -2.19
C THR A 36 8.56 8.67 -0.72
N TYR A 37 9.70 9.30 -0.48
CA TYR A 37 10.15 9.63 0.87
C TYR A 37 10.71 11.05 0.91
N ASN A 38 10.65 11.66 2.09
CA ASN A 38 11.32 12.93 2.37
C ASN A 38 12.50 12.65 3.28
N ILE A 39 13.70 13.14 2.95
CA ILE A 39 14.91 12.92 3.73
C ILE A 39 14.76 13.38 5.19
N LYS A 40 13.91 14.38 5.47
CA LYS A 40 13.66 14.88 6.83
C LYS A 40 12.93 13.86 7.71
N ASN A 41 12.22 12.90 7.11
CA ASN A 41 11.37 11.93 7.82
C ASN A 41 11.85 10.48 7.66
N ILE A 42 12.99 10.25 7.02
CA ILE A 42 13.49 8.90 6.72
C ILE A 42 13.79 8.08 7.99
N GLU A 43 14.22 8.76 9.06
CA GLU A 43 14.53 8.14 10.36
C GLU A 43 13.30 8.06 11.29
N THR A 44 12.11 8.44 10.82
CA THR A 44 10.90 8.39 11.66
C THR A 44 10.29 6.99 11.67
N THR A 45 9.61 6.65 12.75
CA THR A 45 8.91 5.35 12.91
C THR A 45 7.58 5.31 12.14
N GLN A 46 7.31 6.28 11.26
CA GLN A 46 6.11 6.25 10.42
C GLN A 46 6.20 5.07 9.45
N ARG A 47 5.22 4.17 9.55
CA ARG A 47 5.16 2.99 8.70
C ARG A 47 5.10 3.42 7.23
N SER A 48 6.10 3.00 6.48
CA SER A 48 6.28 3.36 5.07
C SER A 48 5.92 2.21 4.11
N PHE A 49 5.73 1.01 4.65
CA PHE A 49 5.32 -0.18 3.93
C PHE A 49 4.19 -0.88 4.69
N TYR A 50 3.14 -1.25 3.97
CA TYR A 50 1.97 -1.92 4.53
C TYR A 50 1.58 -3.08 3.66
N PHE A 51 1.32 -4.19 4.34
CA PHE A 51 0.77 -5.37 3.74
C PHE A 51 -0.56 -5.69 4.40
N SER A 52 -1.63 -5.69 3.62
CA SER A 52 -2.97 -6.06 4.08
C SER A 52 -3.45 -7.25 3.25
N PRO A 53 -3.58 -8.44 3.86
CA PRO A 53 -4.17 -9.60 3.20
C PRO A 53 -5.56 -9.25 2.67
N SER A 54 -5.90 -9.78 1.49
CA SER A 54 -7.21 -9.61 0.86
C SER A 54 -7.57 -10.90 0.13
N ASP A 55 -8.86 -11.22 0.07
CA ASP A 55 -9.37 -12.35 -0.73
C ASP A 55 -9.04 -12.19 -2.23
N GLU A 56 -8.87 -10.95 -2.70
CA GLU A 56 -8.47 -10.64 -4.06
C GLU A 56 -7.02 -10.15 -4.08
N PHE A 57 -6.12 -11.10 -3.85
CA PHE A 57 -4.70 -10.84 -3.69
C PHE A 57 -3.97 -10.68 -5.03
N LYS A 58 -3.08 -9.68 -5.13
CA LYS A 58 -2.33 -9.34 -6.35
C LYS A 58 -1.02 -10.12 -6.54
N VAL A 59 -0.46 -10.68 -5.46
CA VAL A 59 0.75 -11.51 -5.53
C VAL A 59 0.30 -12.94 -5.83
N ILE A 60 0.35 -13.30 -7.10
CA ILE A 60 -0.12 -14.58 -7.65
C ILE A 60 1.00 -15.43 -8.25
N TYR A 61 2.21 -14.86 -8.36
CA TYR A 61 3.41 -15.57 -8.78
C TYR A 61 4.40 -15.63 -7.63
N ASP A 62 5.17 -16.73 -7.57
CA ASP A 62 6.39 -16.80 -6.77
C ASP A 62 7.48 -16.00 -7.51
N ALA A 63 7.81 -14.82 -6.98
CA ALA A 63 8.59 -13.81 -7.67
C ALA A 63 9.39 -12.94 -6.69
N LEU A 64 10.47 -12.32 -7.17
CA LEU A 64 11.19 -11.32 -6.38
C LEU A 64 10.40 -10.01 -6.32
N HIS A 65 10.47 -9.38 -5.15
CA HIS A 65 9.78 -8.12 -4.86
C HIS A 65 10.79 -7.00 -4.65
N PHE A 66 10.59 -5.90 -5.35
CA PHE A 66 11.39 -4.69 -5.24
C PHE A 66 10.55 -3.50 -4.77
N ILE A 67 11.20 -2.56 -4.10
CA ILE A 67 10.70 -1.20 -3.89
C ILE A 67 11.57 -0.23 -4.67
N ILE A 68 10.97 0.63 -5.50
CA ILE A 68 11.62 1.85 -5.96
C ILE A 68 11.21 3.00 -5.03
N SER A 69 12.20 3.60 -4.36
CA SER A 69 12.00 4.72 -3.44
C SER A 69 12.55 6.00 -4.04
N LEU A 70 11.71 7.01 -4.18
CA LEU A 70 12.04 8.31 -4.77
C LEU A 70 12.10 9.38 -3.68
N GLU A 71 13.25 10.04 -3.54
CA GLU A 71 13.41 11.16 -2.62
C GLU A 71 12.75 12.40 -3.22
N ILE A 72 11.65 12.84 -2.63
CA ILE A 72 10.88 13.99 -3.10
C ILE A 72 11.14 15.20 -2.18
N TYR A 73 11.40 16.35 -2.79
CA TYR A 73 11.56 17.63 -2.10
C TYR A 73 10.72 18.73 -2.74
N VAL A 74 10.37 19.75 -1.96
CA VAL A 74 9.70 20.96 -2.46
C VAL A 74 10.75 21.85 -3.12
N ALA A 75 10.66 22.00 -4.44
CA ALA A 75 11.59 22.80 -5.24
C ALA A 75 11.15 24.25 -5.43
N GLY A 76 9.95 24.59 -4.97
CA GLY A 76 9.38 25.94 -5.05
C GLY A 76 7.86 25.92 -4.91
N GLU A 77 7.24 27.08 -5.10
CA GLU A 77 5.81 27.28 -5.01
C GLU A 77 5.30 28.06 -6.21
N LYS A 78 4.08 27.73 -6.67
CA LYS A 78 3.37 28.49 -7.71
C LYS A 78 1.95 28.75 -7.23
N GLY A 79 1.74 29.94 -6.66
CA GLY A 79 0.52 30.24 -5.89
C GLY A 79 0.44 29.33 -4.66
N ASN A 80 -0.75 28.79 -4.36
CA ASN A 80 -0.98 27.90 -3.21
C ASN A 80 -0.61 26.43 -3.48
N LYS A 81 0.29 26.15 -4.43
CA LYS A 81 0.70 24.79 -4.81
C LYS A 81 2.20 24.63 -4.70
N HIS A 82 2.63 23.60 -3.99
CA HIS A 82 4.03 23.17 -3.96
C HIS A 82 4.42 22.49 -5.27
N ILE A 83 5.62 22.80 -5.76
CA ILE A 83 6.26 22.11 -6.88
C ILE A 83 7.20 21.07 -6.30
N TYR A 84 6.93 19.80 -6.58
CA TYR A 84 7.75 18.68 -6.12
C TYR A 84 8.74 18.23 -7.19
N LYS A 85 9.96 17.91 -6.79
CA LYS A 85 10.97 17.29 -7.65
C LYS A 85 11.58 16.08 -6.96
N CYS A 86 12.07 15.14 -7.77
CA CYS A 86 12.85 14.01 -7.30
C CYS A 86 14.34 14.38 -7.30
N LYS A 87 15.04 14.06 -6.20
CA LYS A 87 16.49 14.32 -6.07
C LYS A 87 17.32 13.04 -6.12
N HIS A 88 16.77 11.93 -5.67
CA HIS A 88 17.49 10.67 -5.51
C HIS A 88 16.54 9.48 -5.62
N TYR A 89 17.07 8.31 -6.00
CA TYR A 89 16.29 7.07 -6.04
C TYR A 89 17.08 5.89 -5.46
N LYS A 90 16.35 4.92 -4.90
CA LYS A 90 16.86 3.63 -4.46
C LYS A 90 16.00 2.51 -5.03
N ILE A 91 16.61 1.39 -5.37
CA ILE A 91 15.91 0.12 -5.65
C ILE A 91 16.30 -0.84 -4.54
N LEU A 92 15.31 -1.37 -3.84
CA LEU A 92 15.48 -2.19 -2.64
C LEU A 92 14.85 -3.56 -2.88
N SER A 93 15.58 -4.64 -2.60
CA SER A 93 14.97 -5.95 -2.41
C SER A 93 14.31 -5.99 -1.04
N ILE A 94 13.13 -6.62 -0.93
CA ILE A 94 12.45 -6.79 0.36
C ILE A 94 12.55 -8.22 0.91
N GLU A 95 13.37 -9.07 0.31
CA GLU A 95 13.58 -10.46 0.73
C GLU A 95 13.93 -10.58 2.23
N SER A 96 14.77 -9.66 2.73
CA SER A 96 15.18 -9.62 4.13
C SER A 96 14.56 -8.44 4.91
N LEU A 97 13.44 -7.89 4.43
CA LEU A 97 12.78 -6.77 5.10
C LEU A 97 12.18 -7.23 6.43
N SER A 98 12.67 -6.69 7.54
CA SER A 98 12.08 -6.93 8.86
C SER A 98 10.71 -6.23 8.95
N LEU A 99 9.70 -6.94 9.46
CA LEU A 99 8.33 -6.46 9.54
C LEU A 99 7.75 -6.69 10.94
N ASP A 100 6.99 -5.71 11.42
CA ASP A 100 6.15 -5.87 12.61
C ASP A 100 4.73 -6.27 12.20
N VAL A 101 4.18 -7.30 12.85
CA VAL A 101 2.79 -7.68 12.66
C VAL A 101 1.90 -6.76 13.48
N LYS A 102 1.05 -5.97 12.81
CA LYS A 102 0.00 -5.19 13.47
C LYS A 102 -1.30 -5.99 13.51
N TYR A 103 -1.74 -6.37 14.71
CA TYR A 103 -3.09 -6.90 14.91
C TYR A 103 -4.11 -5.77 14.74
N GLU A 104 -5.02 -5.92 13.78
CA GLU A 104 -6.09 -4.95 13.56
C GLU A 104 -7.44 -5.67 13.49
N PHE A 105 -8.37 -5.25 14.35
CA PHE A 105 -9.75 -5.70 14.32
C PHE A 105 -10.57 -4.67 13.55
N ASN A 106 -10.97 -5.00 12.33
CA ASN A 106 -11.77 -4.13 11.49
C ASN A 106 -13.22 -4.64 11.39
N SER A 107 -14.18 -3.71 11.49
CA SER A 107 -15.59 -3.95 11.21
C SER A 107 -16.13 -2.85 10.31
N ASP A 108 -17.34 -3.03 9.76
CA ASP A 108 -18.03 -2.01 8.98
C ASP A 108 -19.34 -1.61 9.66
N ASN A 109 -19.89 -0.46 9.26
CA ASN A 109 -21.13 0.07 9.82
C ASN A 109 -22.29 -0.93 9.71
N LYS A 110 -22.34 -1.69 8.61
CA LYS A 110 -23.42 -2.66 8.39
C LYS A 110 -23.34 -3.76 9.46
N ARG A 111 -22.17 -4.35 9.68
CA ARG A 111 -21.96 -5.34 10.74
C ARG A 111 -22.27 -4.73 12.10
N MET A 112 -21.68 -3.58 12.43
CA MET A 112 -21.87 -2.92 13.72
C MET A 112 -23.34 -2.71 14.07
N TYR A 113 -24.14 -2.10 13.20
CA TYR A 113 -25.52 -1.73 13.52
C TYR A 113 -26.56 -2.82 13.14
N SER A 114 -26.14 -3.98 12.65
CA SER A 114 -27.08 -5.03 12.16
C SER A 114 -27.80 -5.82 13.27
N GLY A 115 -27.25 -5.86 14.49
CA GLY A 115 -27.74 -6.72 15.57
C GLY A 115 -27.63 -8.24 15.31
N LYS A 116 -26.95 -8.66 14.23
CA LYS A 116 -26.80 -10.08 13.85
C LYS A 116 -25.36 -10.59 14.01
N ASP A 117 -24.40 -9.82 13.49
CA ASP A 117 -22.99 -10.22 13.38
C ASP A 117 -22.01 -9.16 13.94
N GLY A 118 -22.52 -8.16 14.67
CA GLY A 118 -21.74 -7.04 15.20
C GLY A 118 -22.05 -6.74 16.66
N THR A 119 -22.39 -5.50 16.96
CA THR A 119 -22.68 -5.10 18.34
C THR A 119 -24.12 -5.43 18.71
N ILE A 120 -24.35 -5.57 20.01
CA ILE A 120 -25.69 -5.66 20.58
C ILE A 120 -26.08 -4.23 21.02
N VAL A 121 -27.22 -3.74 20.57
CA VAL A 121 -27.74 -2.44 21.02
C VAL A 121 -28.31 -2.63 22.42
N LEU A 122 -27.68 -2.00 23.41
CA LEU A 122 -28.12 -2.05 24.82
C LEU A 122 -29.10 -0.93 25.17
N ALA A 123 -29.00 0.21 24.48
CA ALA A 123 -29.88 1.37 24.60
C ALA A 123 -29.73 2.29 23.37
N GLU A 124 -30.79 3.02 23.02
CA GLU A 124 -30.80 4.02 21.95
C GLU A 124 -31.71 5.20 22.34
N GLY A 125 -31.41 6.42 21.86
CA GLY A 125 -32.20 7.62 22.16
C GLY A 125 -31.59 8.90 21.57
N GLU A 126 -32.38 9.97 21.54
CA GLU A 126 -31.94 11.30 21.10
C GLU A 126 -31.40 12.11 22.29
N ILE A 127 -30.28 12.80 22.09
CA ILE A 127 -29.77 13.79 23.06
C ILE A 127 -30.42 15.15 22.73
N LYS A 128 -31.12 15.74 23.70
CA LYS A 128 -31.70 17.08 23.62
C LYS A 128 -30.72 18.15 24.10
#